data_AF-A0ABC9VG82-F1
#
_entry.id   AF-A0ABC9VG82-F1
#
_cell.length_a   1.000
_cell.length_b   1.000
_cell.length_c   1.000
_cell.angle_alpha   90.00
_cell.angle_beta   90.00
_cell.angle_gamma   90.00
#
_symmetry.space_group_name_H-M   'P 1'
#
loop_
_entity.id
_entity.type
_entity.pdbx_description
1 polymer ?
#
loop_
_entity_poly.entity_id
_entity_poly.type
_entity_poly.pdbx_seq_one_letter_code
_entity_poly.pdbx_strand_id
1 'polypeptide(L)'
;MKEWNPVFTREQIEQAKRNGVSYLTLYARVINYGWDIDEAIHTPPHDRFGNDVKSILPEEAVKIAEQNGLSRVDIWNRLNAGWTLEKAIHTPKTRRKLHIPAYALEIAKKNGITRKQVSMRLRILGWTLEEAITKPVKGKGKVS
;
A
#
# COMPACT_ATOMS: atom_id res chain seq x y z
N MET A 1 26.76 44.80 -0.58
CA MET A 1 25.64 43.92 -0.16
C MET A 1 25.62 42.76 -1.16
N LYS A 2 25.71 41.50 -0.70
CA LYS A 2 25.60 40.36 -1.62
C LYS A 2 24.15 40.27 -2.07
N GLU A 3 23.92 40.45 -3.36
CA GLU A 3 22.62 40.25 -3.99
C GLU A 3 22.19 38.80 -3.75
N TRP A 4 21.07 38.61 -3.05
CA TRP A 4 20.45 37.32 -2.94
C TRP A 4 19.76 37.04 -4.28
N ASN A 5 20.40 36.23 -5.11
CA ASN A 5 19.81 35.80 -6.37
C ASN A 5 19.05 34.49 -6.11
N PRO A 6 17.71 34.50 -6.06
CA PRO A 6 16.95 33.29 -5.78
C PRO A 6 17.13 32.30 -6.95
N VAL A 7 17.60 31.09 -6.61
CA VAL A 7 17.84 30.00 -7.58
C VAL A 7 16.54 29.55 -8.28
N PHE A 8 15.39 29.77 -7.65
CA PHE A 8 14.06 29.42 -8.17
C PHE A 8 13.10 30.60 -8.00
N THR A 9 12.12 30.73 -8.90
CA THR A 9 11.04 31.70 -8.74
C THR A 9 10.07 31.27 -7.63
N ARG A 10 9.28 32.22 -7.11
CA ARG A 10 8.27 31.93 -6.10
C ARG A 10 7.23 30.94 -6.64
N GLU A 11 6.86 31.09 -7.90
CA GLU A 11 5.88 30.26 -8.60
C GLU A 11 6.38 28.80 -8.68
N GLN A 12 7.66 28.59 -9.03
CA GLN A 12 8.28 27.28 -9.07
C GLN A 12 8.30 26.60 -7.70
N ILE A 13 8.60 27.36 -6.64
CA ILE A 13 8.59 26.84 -5.27
C ILE A 13 7.17 26.45 -4.83
N GLU A 14 6.18 27.29 -5.12
CA GLU A 14 4.78 26.98 -4.81
C GLU A 14 4.27 25.78 -5.62
N GLN A 15 4.66 25.65 -6.88
CA GLN A 15 4.29 24.51 -7.73
C GLN A 15 4.96 23.22 -7.26
N ALA A 16 6.25 23.25 -6.91
CA ALA A 16 6.95 22.13 -6.29
C ALA A 16 6.25 21.70 -5.00
N LYS A 17 5.90 22.65 -4.14
CA LYS A 17 5.21 22.39 -2.87
C LYS A 17 3.84 21.74 -3.09
N ARG A 18 3.06 22.21 -4.06
CA ARG A 18 1.78 21.56 -4.46
C ARG A 18 1.97 20.13 -4.95
N ASN A 19 3.10 19.85 -5.60
CA ASN A 19 3.46 18.52 -6.08
C ASN A 19 4.12 17.64 -5.00
N GLY A 20 4.26 18.12 -3.76
CA GLY A 20 4.88 17.39 -2.66
C GLY A 20 6.41 17.38 -2.71
N VAL A 21 7.03 18.25 -3.50
CA VAL A 21 8.48 18.44 -3.59
C VAL A 21 8.89 19.58 -2.67
N SER A 22 9.70 19.26 -1.64
CA SER A 22 10.23 20.29 -0.73
C SER A 22 11.26 21.18 -1.44
N TYR A 23 11.45 22.41 -0.95
CA TYR A 23 12.48 23.31 -1.48
C TYR A 23 13.87 22.65 -1.50
N LEU A 24 14.25 21.92 -0.44
CA LEU A 24 15.53 21.22 -0.38
C LEU A 24 15.64 20.11 -1.43
N THR A 25 14.53 19.40 -1.69
CA THR A 25 14.46 18.38 -2.73
C THR A 25 14.60 19.00 -4.12
N LEU A 26 13.88 20.09 -4.39
CA LEU A 26 13.96 20.83 -5.65
C LEU A 26 15.40 21.35 -5.89
N TYR A 27 15.99 21.94 -4.85
CA TYR A 27 17.36 22.43 -4.87
C TYR A 27 18.36 21.32 -5.19
N ALA A 28 18.29 20.19 -4.47
CA ALA A 28 19.19 19.07 -4.70
C ALA A 28 19.07 18.51 -6.13
N ARG A 29 17.85 18.39 -6.67
CA ARG A 29 17.62 17.91 -8.03
C ARG A 29 18.27 18.79 -9.09
N VAL A 30 18.02 20.09 -9.04
CA VAL A 30 18.50 21.00 -10.07
C VAL A 30 19.99 21.30 -9.91
N ILE A 31 20.44 21.56 -8.68
CA ILE A 31 21.82 22.03 -8.43
C ILE A 31 22.81 20.88 -8.26
N ASN A 32 22.45 19.82 -7.54
CA ASN A 32 23.38 18.72 -7.28
C ASN A 32 23.29 17.60 -8.32
N TYR A 33 22.09 17.36 -8.86
CA TYR A 33 21.83 16.26 -9.80
C TYR A 33 21.62 16.72 -11.24
N GLY A 34 21.58 18.03 -11.51
CA GLY A 34 21.49 18.59 -12.86
C GLY A 34 20.16 18.32 -13.56
N TRP A 35 19.09 18.07 -12.82
CA TRP A 35 17.76 17.86 -13.39
C TRP A 35 17.22 19.13 -14.02
N ASP A 36 16.40 18.97 -15.04
CA ASP A 36 15.58 20.08 -15.54
C ASP A 36 14.62 20.56 -14.43
N ILE A 37 14.35 21.86 -14.38
CA ILE A 37 13.52 22.46 -13.32
C ILE A 37 12.09 21.92 -13.40
N ASP A 38 11.53 21.77 -14.60
CA ASP A 38 10.18 21.24 -14.78
C ASP A 38 10.11 19.77 -14.34
N GLU A 39 11.10 18.98 -14.74
CA GLU A 39 11.24 17.58 -14.31
C GLU A 39 11.36 17.47 -12.78
N ALA A 40 12.14 18.36 -12.16
CA ALA A 40 12.36 18.39 -10.72
C ALA A 40 11.11 18.80 -9.92
N ILE A 41 10.24 19.63 -10.49
CA ILE A 41 8.97 20.07 -9.91
C ILE A 41 7.91 18.96 -10.01
N HIS A 42 7.87 18.23 -11.13
CA HIS A 42 6.78 17.29 -11.44
C HIS A 42 7.04 15.85 -11.02
N THR A 43 8.31 15.47 -10.80
CA THR A 43 8.66 14.14 -10.33
C THR A 43 8.46 14.03 -8.81
N PRO A 44 7.62 13.13 -8.28
CA PRO A 44 7.50 12.94 -6.84
C PRO A 44 8.84 12.57 -6.20
N PRO A 45 9.18 13.07 -4.99
CA PRO A 45 10.33 12.53 -4.26
C PRO A 45 10.09 11.04 -3.94
N HIS A 46 11.11 10.27 -3.61
CA HIS A 46 10.95 8.89 -3.12
C HIS A 46 11.43 8.80 -1.66
N ASP A 47 10.80 7.93 -0.85
CA ASP A 47 11.32 7.59 0.47
C ASP A 47 12.58 6.71 0.35
N ARG A 48 13.21 6.40 1.49
CA ARG A 48 14.40 5.54 1.56
C ARG A 48 14.18 4.10 1.05
N PHE A 49 12.95 3.71 0.76
CA PHE A 49 12.57 2.42 0.23
C PHE A 49 12.12 2.49 -1.24
N GLY A 50 12.23 3.67 -1.88
CA GLY A 50 11.89 3.88 -3.28
C GLY A 50 10.41 4.16 -3.53
N ASN A 51 9.61 4.48 -2.50
CA ASN A 51 8.18 4.79 -2.67
C ASN A 51 7.95 6.29 -2.85
N ASP A 52 7.10 6.68 -3.79
CA ASP A 52 6.74 8.10 -4.01
C ASP A 52 6.26 8.80 -2.72
N VAL A 53 6.83 9.97 -2.45
CA VAL A 53 6.54 10.89 -1.33
C VAL A 53 5.25 11.69 -1.57
N LYS A 54 4.59 11.49 -2.72
CA LYS A 54 3.13 11.72 -2.87
C LYS A 54 2.30 10.96 -1.81
N SER A 55 2.92 10.04 -1.08
CA SER A 55 2.39 9.41 0.13
C SER A 55 2.22 10.33 1.36
N ILE A 56 2.57 11.61 1.30
CA ILE A 56 2.05 12.60 2.28
C ILE A 56 0.55 12.80 1.99
N LEU A 57 -0.26 11.86 2.47
CA LEU A 57 -1.71 11.97 2.49
C LEU A 57 -2.10 13.17 3.38
N PRO A 58 -3.08 14.00 2.96
CA PRO A 58 -3.65 15.01 3.84
C PRO A 58 -4.12 14.37 5.15
N GLU A 59 -3.82 14.99 6.28
CA GLU A 59 -4.13 14.43 7.61
C GLU A 59 -5.64 14.16 7.77
N GLU A 60 -6.48 15.01 7.18
CA GLU A 60 -7.93 14.84 7.13
C GLU A 60 -8.34 13.56 6.39
N ALA A 61 -7.71 13.28 5.25
CA ALA A 61 -7.98 12.08 4.45
C ALA A 61 -7.57 10.80 5.21
N VAL A 62 -6.48 10.87 5.99
CA VAL A 62 -6.05 9.78 6.87
C VAL A 62 -7.09 9.53 7.96
N LYS A 63 -7.57 10.60 8.62
CA LYS A 63 -8.58 10.50 9.67
C LYS A 63 -9.88 9.88 9.18
N ILE A 64 -10.36 10.30 8.00
CA ILE A 64 -11.54 9.71 7.35
C ILE A 64 -11.31 8.23 7.03
N ALA A 65 -10.15 7.90 6.47
CA ALA A 65 -9.82 6.53 6.12
C ALA A 65 -9.73 5.62 7.37
N GLU A 66 -9.16 6.11 8.47
CA GLU A 66 -9.09 5.39 9.75
C GLU A 66 -10.47 5.13 10.34
N GLN A 67 -11.38 6.11 10.28
CA GLN A 67 -12.80 5.93 10.65
C GLN A 67 -13.46 4.84 9.80
N ASN A 68 -13.06 4.71 8.53
CA ASN A 68 -13.53 3.67 7.62
C ASN A 68 -12.74 2.34 7.72
N GLY A 69 -11.84 2.21 8.71
CA GLY A 69 -11.07 1.00 8.98
C GLY A 69 -9.95 0.72 7.95
N LEU A 70 -9.44 1.78 7.32
CA LEU A 70 -8.37 1.76 6.34
C LEU A 70 -7.08 2.32 6.96
N SER A 71 -5.95 1.73 6.61
CA SER A 71 -4.62 2.22 6.96
C SER A 71 -4.03 3.04 5.81
N ARG A 72 -2.97 3.82 6.09
CA ARG A 72 -2.21 4.56 5.05
C ARG A 72 -1.74 3.66 3.91
N VAL A 73 -1.35 2.42 4.24
CA VAL A 73 -0.94 1.40 3.25
C VAL A 73 -2.10 1.01 2.33
N ASP A 74 -3.34 0.95 2.83
CA ASP A 74 -4.50 0.63 2.01
C ASP A 74 -4.82 1.74 1.00
N ILE A 75 -4.71 2.99 1.46
CA ILE A 75 -4.92 4.15 0.60
C ILE A 75 -3.84 4.16 -0.49
N TRP A 76 -2.58 3.95 -0.13
CA TRP A 76 -1.46 3.87 -1.06
C TRP A 76 -1.65 2.78 -2.12
N ASN A 77 -2.00 1.56 -1.70
CA ASN A 77 -2.29 0.46 -2.63
C ASN A 77 -3.43 0.80 -3.60
N ARG A 78 -4.46 1.53 -3.14
CA ARG A 78 -5.59 1.94 -3.97
C ARG A 78 -5.20 3.02 -4.97
N LEU A 79 -4.42 4.02 -4.54
CA LEU A 79 -3.90 5.06 -5.43
C LEU A 79 -3.01 4.46 -6.52
N ASN A 80 -2.12 3.52 -6.17
CA ASN A 80 -1.29 2.80 -7.15
C ASN A 80 -2.10 1.89 -8.09
N ALA A 81 -3.27 1.43 -7.64
CA ALA A 81 -4.25 0.73 -8.47
C ALA A 81 -5.13 1.69 -9.31
N GLY A 82 -4.80 2.98 -9.36
CA GLY A 82 -5.50 4.00 -10.17
C GLY A 82 -6.78 4.55 -9.55
N TRP A 83 -7.00 4.38 -8.25
CA TRP A 83 -8.17 4.95 -7.59
C TRP A 83 -7.99 6.43 -7.31
N THR A 84 -9.09 7.18 -7.32
CA THR A 84 -9.11 8.56 -6.80
C THR A 84 -8.99 8.54 -5.28
N LEU A 85 -8.45 9.62 -4.68
CA LEU A 85 -8.31 9.75 -3.22
C LEU A 85 -9.65 9.58 -2.49
N GLU A 86 -10.70 10.25 -2.98
CA GLU A 86 -12.07 10.16 -2.45
C GLU A 86 -12.56 8.71 -2.40
N LYS A 87 -12.46 8.00 -3.53
CA LYS A 87 -12.83 6.59 -3.61
C LYS A 87 -11.96 5.73 -2.69
N ALA A 88 -10.67 6.06 -2.59
CA ALA A 88 -9.69 5.31 -1.81
C ALA A 88 -9.90 5.43 -0.30
N ILE A 89 -10.42 6.54 0.21
CA ILE A 89 -10.69 6.72 1.66
C ILE A 89 -12.11 6.30 2.07
N HIS A 90 -13.08 6.31 1.14
CA HIS A 90 -14.48 6.00 1.46
C HIS A 90 -14.92 4.56 1.18
N THR A 91 -14.18 3.80 0.38
CA THR A 91 -14.57 2.41 0.11
C THR A 91 -14.12 1.48 1.25
N PRO A 92 -15.01 0.77 1.96
CA PRO A 92 -14.59 -0.12 3.05
C PRO A 92 -13.78 -1.32 2.55
N LYS A 93 -13.00 -1.96 3.44
CA LYS A 93 -12.40 -3.27 3.13
C LYS A 93 -13.50 -4.32 3.02
N THR A 94 -13.52 -5.06 1.91
CA THR A 94 -14.32 -6.28 1.80
C THR A 94 -13.66 -7.41 2.59
N ARG A 95 -13.83 -7.44 3.92
CA ARG A 95 -13.46 -8.60 4.74
C ARG A 95 -14.55 -9.66 4.68
N ARG A 96 -14.84 -10.22 3.50
CA ARG A 96 -15.65 -11.45 3.46
C ARG A 96 -14.84 -12.58 4.09
N LYS A 97 -15.05 -12.82 5.38
CA LYS A 97 -14.56 -14.03 6.04
C LYS A 97 -15.22 -15.20 5.32
N LEU A 98 -14.41 -16.11 4.80
CA LEU A 98 -14.92 -17.36 4.25
C LEU A 98 -15.67 -18.11 5.35
N HIS A 99 -16.96 -18.35 5.13
CA HIS A 99 -17.73 -19.19 6.02
C HIS A 99 -17.27 -20.64 5.82
N ILE A 100 -16.76 -21.24 6.89
CA ILE A 100 -16.42 -22.67 6.93
C ILE A 100 -17.32 -23.26 8.01
N PRO A 101 -18.20 -24.23 7.68
CA PRO A 101 -19.09 -24.84 8.65
C PRO A 101 -18.32 -25.43 9.83
N ALA A 102 -18.90 -25.36 11.04
CA ALA A 102 -18.25 -25.86 12.25
C ALA A 102 -17.88 -27.36 12.14
N TYR A 103 -18.79 -28.18 11.59
CA TYR A 103 -18.53 -29.62 11.39
C TYR A 103 -17.30 -29.87 10.50
N ALA A 104 -17.08 -29.05 9.49
CA ALA A 104 -15.96 -29.19 8.57
C ALA A 104 -14.63 -28.86 9.27
N LEU A 105 -14.64 -27.92 10.22
CA LEU A 105 -13.47 -27.62 11.06
C LEU A 105 -13.16 -28.76 12.04
N GLU A 106 -14.19 -29.43 12.58
CA GLU A 106 -13.99 -30.61 13.43
C GLU A 106 -13.36 -31.78 12.66
N ILE A 107 -13.84 -32.06 11.44
CA ILE A 107 -13.25 -33.09 10.56
C ILE A 107 -11.81 -32.73 10.19
N ALA A 108 -11.58 -31.47 9.78
CA ALA A 108 -10.24 -31.00 9.44
C ALA A 108 -9.28 -31.16 10.62
N LYS A 109 -9.70 -30.79 11.84
CA LYS A 109 -8.90 -30.92 13.06
C LYS A 109 -8.53 -32.37 13.35
N LYS A 110 -9.47 -33.32 13.20
CA LYS A 110 -9.20 -34.77 13.31
C LYS A 110 -8.16 -35.24 12.29
N ASN A 111 -8.17 -34.65 11.09
CA ASN A 111 -7.21 -34.95 10.03
C ASN A 111 -5.90 -34.14 10.13
N GLY A 112 -5.67 -33.43 11.23
CA GLY A 112 -4.46 -32.61 11.44
C GLY A 112 -4.39 -31.35 10.56
N ILE A 113 -5.52 -30.93 9.99
CA ILE A 113 -5.62 -29.75 9.11
C ILE A 113 -6.20 -28.58 9.90
N THR A 114 -5.46 -27.47 9.91
CA THR A 114 -5.85 -26.22 10.57
C THR A 114 -6.87 -25.43 9.75
N ARG A 115 -7.69 -24.60 10.41
CA ARG A 115 -8.61 -23.65 9.76
C ARG A 115 -7.95 -22.81 8.67
N LYS A 116 -6.70 -22.37 8.89
CA LYS A 116 -5.91 -21.60 7.92
C LYS A 116 -5.65 -22.40 6.65
N GLN A 117 -5.31 -23.69 6.78
CA GLN A 117 -5.10 -24.59 5.65
C GLN A 117 -6.40 -24.86 4.88
N VAL A 118 -7.52 -25.10 5.58
CA VAL A 118 -8.84 -25.24 4.94
C VAL A 118 -9.18 -23.98 4.15
N SER A 119 -9.04 -22.80 4.76
CA SER A 119 -9.31 -21.52 4.09
C SER A 119 -8.42 -21.27 2.87
N MET A 120 -7.13 -21.63 2.95
CA MET A 120 -6.21 -21.52 1.82
C MET A 120 -6.59 -22.46 0.68
N ARG A 121 -6.92 -23.72 1.01
CA ARG A 121 -7.36 -24.73 0.02
C ARG A 121 -8.61 -24.28 -0.72
N LEU A 122 -9.60 -23.77 0.00
CA LEU A 122 -10.85 -23.25 -0.59
C LEU A 122 -10.62 -21.98 -1.43
N ARG A 123 -9.90 -20.98 -0.89
CA ARG A 123 -9.82 -19.64 -1.51
C ARG A 123 -8.72 -19.49 -2.56
N ILE A 124 -7.59 -20.18 -2.38
CA ILE A 124 -6.39 -20.01 -3.20
C ILE A 124 -6.20 -21.21 -4.14
N LEU A 125 -6.43 -22.42 -3.65
CA LEU A 125 -6.22 -23.65 -4.43
C LEU A 125 -7.47 -24.13 -5.16
N GLY A 126 -8.64 -23.54 -4.90
CA GLY A 126 -9.90 -23.89 -5.56
C GLY A 126 -10.42 -25.29 -5.23
N TRP A 127 -10.00 -25.88 -4.10
CA TRP A 127 -10.44 -27.21 -3.69
C TRP A 127 -11.89 -27.20 -3.23
N THR A 128 -12.56 -28.35 -3.35
CA THR A 128 -13.87 -28.53 -2.73
C THR A 128 -13.74 -28.56 -1.20
N LEU A 129 -14.85 -28.37 -0.47
CA LEU A 129 -14.86 -28.44 0.99
C LEU A 129 -14.36 -29.79 1.50
N GLU A 130 -14.77 -30.87 0.83
CA GLU A 130 -14.37 -32.23 1.17
C GLU A 130 -12.87 -32.44 0.98
N GLU A 131 -12.33 -32.06 -0.17
CA GLU A 131 -10.88 -32.12 -0.42
C GLU A 131 -10.10 -31.27 0.58
N ALA A 132 -10.64 -30.10 0.91
CA ALA A 132 -10.01 -29.14 1.81
C ALA A 132 -9.82 -29.69 3.23
N ILE A 133 -10.74 -30.53 3.70
CA ILE A 133 -10.74 -31.09 5.06
C ILE A 133 -10.22 -32.53 5.16
N THR A 134 -10.00 -33.23 4.04
CA THR A 134 -9.58 -34.65 4.03
C THR A 134 -8.19 -34.90 3.49
N LYS A 135 -7.77 -34.20 2.42
CA LYS A 135 -6.47 -34.48 1.79
C LYS A 135 -5.31 -34.08 2.72
N PRO A 136 -4.26 -34.90 2.85
CA PRO A 136 -3.15 -34.62 3.77
C PRO A 136 -2.39 -33.35 3.36
N VAL A 137 -1.83 -32.64 4.35
CA VAL A 137 -0.94 -31.50 4.10
C VAL A 137 0.42 -32.04 3.71
N LYS A 138 0.97 -31.64 2.56
CA LYS A 138 2.36 -31.95 2.21
C LYS A 138 3.26 -31.38 3.30
N GLY A 139 3.95 -32.26 4.03
CA GLY A 139 4.85 -31.87 5.10
C GLY A 139 6.00 -31.01 4.56
N LYS A 140 6.35 -29.95 5.28
CA LYS A 140 7.72 -29.42 5.17
C LYS A 140 8.60 -30.53 5.74
N GLY A 141 9.40 -31.19 4.90
CA GLY A 141 10.35 -32.20 5.36
C GLY A 141 11.14 -31.61 6.52
N LYS A 142 11.05 -32.22 7.70
CA LYS A 142 12.04 -32.00 8.73
C LYS A 142 13.31 -32.64 8.19
N VAL A 143 14.28 -31.83 7.80
CA VAL A 143 15.65 -32.30 7.61
C VAL A 143 16.14 -32.63 9.01
N SER A 144 16.11 -33.92 9.34
CA SER A 144 16.81 -34.51 10.48
C SER A 144 18.30 -34.57 10.21
#